data_AF-A0A395IP63-F1
#
_entry.id   AF-A0A395IP63-F1
#
_cell.length_a   1.000
_cell.length_b   1.000
_cell.length_c   1.000
_cell.angle_alpha   90.00
_cell.angle_beta   90.00
_cell.angle_gamma   90.00
#
_symmetry.space_group_name_H-M   'P 1'
#
loop_
_entity.id
_entity.type
_entity.pdbx_description
1 polymer ?
#
loop_
_entity_poly.entity_id
_entity_poly.type
_entity_poly.pdbx_seq_one_letter_code
_entity_poly.pdbx_strand_id
1 'polypeptide(L)' 'MSGLRRTFGMSEPIRRGMELKIAREGEWRPLALGGGGPGIHEEILRGSDTTISWEDVFKGDENEDRTRIS' A
#
# COMPACT_ATOMS: atom_id res chain seq x y z
N MET A 1 -30.25 19.16 3.30
CA MET A 1 -28.77 19.10 3.20
C MET A 1 -28.19 17.68 3.14
N SER A 2 -28.96 16.59 3.24
CA SER A 2 -28.42 15.22 3.37
C SER A 2 -28.00 14.56 2.04
N GLY A 3 -28.68 14.87 0.93
CA GLY A 3 -28.37 14.28 -0.38
C GLY A 3 -27.05 14.76 -0.99
N LEU A 4 -26.81 16.08 -1.00
CA LEU A 4 -25.61 16.68 -1.61
C LEU A 4 -24.31 16.24 -0.91
N ARG A 5 -24.28 16.15 0.42
CA ARG A 5 -23.11 15.67 1.18
C ARG A 5 -22.84 14.17 0.98
N ARG A 6 -23.87 13.40 0.65
CA ARG A 6 -23.77 11.98 0.33
C ARG A 6 -23.29 11.79 -1.12
N THR A 7 -23.80 12.55 -2.08
CA THR A 7 -23.40 12.43 -3.50
C THR A 7 -22.07 13.11 -3.82
N PHE A 8 -21.82 14.33 -3.31
CA PHE A 8 -20.59 15.09 -3.55
C PHE A 8 -19.52 14.91 -2.45
N GLY A 9 -19.87 14.28 -1.32
CA GLY A 9 -18.91 13.95 -0.26
C GLY A 9 -18.41 12.50 -0.31
N MET A 10 -19.14 11.58 -0.96
CA MET A 10 -18.67 10.19 -1.15
C MET A 10 -17.88 10.01 -2.45
N SER A 11 -17.97 10.94 -3.39
CA SER A 11 -17.26 10.86 -4.67
C SER A 11 -15.75 10.77 -4.50
N GLU A 12 -15.16 11.58 -3.62
CA GLU A 12 -13.71 11.58 -3.37
C GLU A 12 -13.20 10.27 -2.74
N PRO A 13 -13.80 9.73 -1.65
CA PRO A 13 -13.40 8.41 -1.13
C PRO A 13 -13.55 7.29 -2.15
N ILE A 14 -14.60 7.30 -2.98
CA ILE A 14 -14.81 6.29 -4.02
C ILE A 14 -13.73 6.40 -5.09
N ARG A 15 -13.50 7.62 -5.60
CA ARG A 15 -12.43 7.88 -6.57
C ARG A 15 -11.08 7.45 -6.01
N ARG A 16 -10.76 7.79 -4.75
CA ARG A 16 -9.50 7.41 -4.12
C ARG A 16 -9.35 5.90 -3.97
N GLY A 17 -10.43 5.21 -3.61
CA GLY A 17 -10.46 3.75 -3.58
C GLY A 17 -10.20 3.12 -4.95
N MET A 18 -10.78 3.70 -6.01
CA MET A 18 -10.55 3.27 -7.39
C MET A 18 -9.10 3.52 -7.84
N GLU A 19 -8.53 4.70 -7.53
CA GLU A 19 -7.13 5.03 -7.82
C GLU A 19 -6.17 4.02 -7.17
N LEU A 20 -6.37 3.71 -5.89
CA LEU A 20 -5.57 2.72 -5.17
C LEU A 20 -5.73 1.31 -5.75
N LYS A 21 -6.95 0.93 -6.14
CA LYS A 21 -7.21 -0.37 -6.77
C LYS A 21 -6.46 -0.50 -8.09
N ILE A 22 -6.56 0.51 -8.95
CA ILE A 22 -5.88 0.52 -10.25
C ILE A 22 -4.36 0.48 -10.07
N ALA A 23 -3.81 1.25 -9.13
CA ALA A 23 -2.39 1.21 -8.82
C ALA A 23 -1.98 -0.21 -8.42
N ARG A 24 -2.67 -0.83 -7.46
CA ARG A 24 -2.35 -2.18 -6.99
C ARG A 24 -2.47 -3.26 -8.07
N GLU A 25 -3.45 -3.17 -8.97
CA GLU A 25 -3.68 -4.15 -10.03
C GLU A 25 -2.76 -3.95 -11.25
N GLY A 26 -2.32 -2.72 -11.52
CA GLY A 26 -1.50 -2.36 -12.67
C GLY A 26 0.00 -2.27 -12.38
N GLU A 27 0.39 -2.31 -11.11
CA GLU A 27 1.78 -2.13 -10.71
C GLU A 27 2.60 -3.40 -10.93
N TRP A 28 3.77 -3.23 -11.54
CA TRP A 28 4.74 -4.29 -11.73
C TRP A 28 6.02 -3.92 -11.01
N ARG A 29 6.52 -4.85 -10.18
CA ARG A 29 7.76 -4.67 -9.43
C ARG A 29 8.69 -5.87 -9.66
N PRO A 30 9.94 -5.65 -10.12
CA PRO A 30 10.92 -6.73 -10.23
C PRO A 30 11.12 -7.42 -8.89
N LEU A 31 11.22 -8.76 -8.90
CA LEU A 31 11.52 -9.56 -7.69
C LEU A 31 12.81 -9.10 -7.01
N ALA A 32 13.80 -8.65 -7.79
CA ALA A 32 15.08 -8.12 -7.28
C ALA A 32 14.92 -6.88 -6.37
N LEU A 33 13.78 -6.18 -6.41
CA LEU A 33 13.48 -5.04 -5.54
C LEU A 33 12.61 -5.43 -4.32
N GLY A 34 12.64 -6.71 -3.93
CA GLY A 34 11.97 -7.21 -2.72
C GLY A 34 10.47 -7.41 -2.90
N GLY A 35 10.05 -8.11 -3.96
CA GLY A 35 8.64 -8.30 -4.33
C GLY A 35 7.71 -8.61 -3.15
N GLY A 36 6.50 -8.04 -3.16
CA GLY A 36 5.47 -8.25 -2.12
C GLY A 36 5.11 -7.03 -1.26
N GLY A 37 5.87 -5.93 -1.34
CA GLY A 37 5.49 -4.65 -0.75
C GLY A 37 4.56 -3.80 -1.65
N PRO A 38 3.88 -2.79 -1.10
CA PRO A 38 3.22 -1.76 -1.90
C PRO A 38 4.27 -1.12 -2.82
N GLY A 39 3.90 -0.73 -4.04
CA GLY A 39 4.81 0.03 -4.89
C GLY A 39 4.57 1.53 -4.82
N ILE A 40 5.41 2.24 -5.55
CA ILE A 40 5.57 3.70 -5.43
C ILE A 40 4.29 4.45 -5.74
N HIS A 41 3.46 3.95 -6.67
CA HIS A 41 2.22 4.62 -7.03
C HIS A 41 1.21 4.54 -5.88
N GLU A 42 1.15 3.41 -5.19
CA GLU A 42 0.32 3.25 -4.02
C GLU A 42 0.80 4.15 -2.86
N GLU A 43 2.12 4.26 -2.66
CA GLU A 43 2.70 5.10 -1.60
C GLU A 43 2.43 6.60 -1.82
N ILE A 44 2.56 7.10 -3.05
CA ILE A 44 2.19 8.49 -3.40
C ILE A 44 0.69 8.71 -3.16
N LEU A 45 -0.15 7.74 -3.50
CA LEU A 45 -1.59 7.78 -3.24
C LEU A 45 -1.94 7.57 -1.75
N ARG A 46 -0.99 7.21 -0.89
CA ARG A 46 -1.19 7.21 0.56
C ARG A 46 -0.55 8.41 1.25
N GLY A 47 0.29 9.16 0.53
CA GLY A 47 1.10 10.24 1.09
C GLY A 47 2.20 9.71 2.00
N SER A 48 2.61 8.46 1.81
CA SER A 48 3.66 7.79 2.59
C SER A 48 4.98 7.64 1.84
N ASP A 49 5.08 8.20 0.63
CA ASP A 49 6.26 8.15 -0.25
C ASP A 49 7.51 8.83 0.34
N THR A 50 7.31 9.67 1.36
CA THR A 50 8.37 10.40 2.06
C THR A 50 8.60 9.92 3.49
N THR A 51 7.95 8.82 3.88
CA THR A 51 8.01 8.25 5.23
C THR A 51 8.54 6.83 5.20
N ILE A 52 9.25 6.44 6.26
CA ILE A 52 9.75 5.08 6.44
C ILE A 52 9.50 4.60 7.86
N SER A 53 9.08 3.35 8.01
CA SER A 53 8.81 2.68 9.27
C SER A 53 9.76 1.49 9.47
N TRP A 54 9.80 0.93 10.69
CA TRP A 54 10.65 -0.24 10.96
C TRP A 54 10.18 -1.46 10.16
N GLU A 55 8.88 -1.57 9.93
CA GLU A 55 8.21 -2.65 9.20
C GLU A 55 8.52 -2.64 7.69
N ASP A 56 9.01 -1.50 7.17
CA ASP A 56 9.46 -1.40 5.78
C ASP A 56 10.83 -2.06 5.58
N VAL A 57 11.67 -2.04 6.61
CA VAL A 57 13.04 -2.60 6.60
C VAL A 57 13.06 -4.04 7.11
N PHE A 58 12.33 -4.33 8.19
CA PHE A 58 12.33 -5.63 8.86
C PHE A 58 11.03 -6.38 8.60
N LYS A 59 11.04 -7.22 7.55
CA LYS A 59 9.86 -7.95 7.04
C LYS A 59 9.42 -9.17 7.89
N GLY A 60 9.97 -9.37 9.09
CA GLY A 60 9.54 -10.41 10.03
C GLY A 60 10.04 -11.84 9.76
N ASP A 61 10.51 -12.15 8.55
CA ASP A 61 11.03 -13.48 8.19
C ASP A 61 12.33 -13.86 8.90
N GLU A 62 13.09 -12.88 9.41
CA GLU A 62 14.39 -13.13 10.05
C GLU A 62 14.30 -14.00 11.33
N ASN A 63 13.11 -14.10 11.94
CA ASN A 63 12.89 -14.90 13.14
C ASN A 63 12.45 -16.35 12.85
N GLU A 64 11.87 -16.63 11.67
CA GLU A 64 11.43 -18.00 11.33
C GLU A 64 12.61 -18.92 10.98
N ASP A 65 13.72 -18.38 10.46
CA ASP A 65 14.91 -19.18 10.14
C ASP A 65 15.65 -19.67 11.39
N ARG A 66 15.47 -19.01 12.54
CA ARG A 66 16.13 -19.40 13.80
C ARG A 66 15.49 -20.60 14.51
N THR A 67 14.19 -20.84 14.29
CA THR A 67 13.46 -21.95 14.94
C THR A 67 13.52 -23.27 14.16
N ARG A 68 14.07 -23.28 12.93
CA ARG A 68 14.27 -24.50 12.14
C ARG A 68 15.62 -25.20 12.39
N ILE A 69 16.52 -24.58 13.18
CA ILE A 69 17.87 -25.10 13.47
C ILE A 69 18.00 -25.60 14.93
N SER A 70 16.94 -25.50 15.75
CA SER A 70 16.91 -25.97 17.14
C SER A 70 16.14 -27.27 17.31
#